data_AF-A0A4Q1B8F5-F1
#
_entry.id   AF-A0A4Q1B8F5-F1
#
_cell.length_a   1.000
_cell.length_b   1.000
_cell.length_c   1.000
_cell.angle_alpha   90.00
_cell.angle_beta   90.00
_cell.angle_gamma   90.00
#
_symmetry.space_group_name_H-M   'P 1'
#
loop_
_entity.id
_entity.type
_entity.pdbx_description
1 polymer ?
#
loop_
_entity_poly.entity_id
_entity_poly.type
_entity_poly.pdbx_seq_one_letter_code
_entity_poly.pdbx_strand_id
1 'polypeptide(L)'
;MYEVITMRADYEGWYLFDDYRSKIKTSDTFDQFILAQEKFNQLINDYELHFKHKLIGKGNVHVFYNNCEIEFCESCDDDVQIFHSVLILEDGKLMI
;
A
#
# COMPACT_ATOMS: atom_id res chain seq x y z
N MET A 1 14.86 -12.26 0.35
CA MET A 1 13.45 -12.60 0.57
C MET A 1 12.60 -11.42 0.13
N TYR A 2 11.55 -11.67 -0.65
CA TYR A 2 10.67 -10.62 -1.16
C TYR A 2 9.32 -10.68 -0.44
N GLU A 3 8.75 -9.53 -0.11
CA GLU A 3 7.45 -9.43 0.56
C GLU A 3 6.58 -8.46 -0.24
N VAL A 4 5.41 -8.91 -0.71
CA VAL A 4 4.39 -8.03 -1.28
C VAL A 4 3.39 -7.72 -0.17
N ILE A 5 3.28 -6.45 0.19
CA ILE A 5 2.34 -6.02 1.23
C ILE A 5 1.27 -5.11 0.66
N THR A 6 0.07 -5.22 1.25
CA THR A 6 -0.97 -4.22 1.10
C THR A 6 -1.19 -3.50 2.42
N MET A 7 -1.47 -2.20 2.37
CA MET A 7 -1.73 -1.38 3.55
C MET A 7 -3.02 -0.59 3.37
N ARG A 8 -3.68 -0.28 4.49
CA ARG A 8 -4.78 0.68 4.56
C ARG A 8 -4.47 1.72 5.62
N ALA A 9 -4.39 2.98 5.22
CA ALA A 9 -4.02 4.07 6.12
C ALA A 9 -4.75 5.37 5.76
N ASP A 10 -4.82 6.26 6.72
CA ASP A 10 -5.31 7.64 6.64
C ASP A 10 -4.26 8.62 6.07
N TYR A 11 -3.11 8.11 5.61
CA TYR A 11 -2.06 8.89 4.96
C TYR A 11 -1.41 8.08 3.83
N GLU A 12 -1.30 8.68 2.64
CA GLU A 12 -0.73 8.05 1.44
C GLU A 12 0.71 7.55 1.62
N GLY A 13 1.49 8.22 2.48
CA GLY A 13 2.90 7.96 2.73
C GLY A 13 3.16 7.13 3.98
N TRP A 14 2.17 6.42 4.53
CA TRP A 14 2.32 5.78 5.86
C TRP A 14 3.51 4.79 5.92
N TYR A 15 3.89 4.20 4.78
CA TYR A 15 5.09 3.34 4.65
C TYR A 15 6.43 4.03 4.97
N LEU A 16 6.46 5.35 5.13
CA LEU A 16 7.64 6.13 5.51
C LEU A 16 7.87 6.18 7.03
N PHE A 17 6.88 5.78 7.84
CA PHE A 17 6.97 5.79 9.30
C PHE A 17 7.44 4.44 9.85
N ASP A 18 8.07 4.45 11.03
CA ASP A 18 8.59 3.22 11.67
C ASP A 18 7.49 2.22 12.05
N ASP A 19 6.28 2.71 12.31
CA ASP A 19 5.14 1.90 12.75
C ASP A 19 4.28 1.38 11.59
N TYR A 20 4.72 1.55 10.34
CA TYR A 20 3.89 1.29 9.16
C TYR A 20 3.36 -0.14 9.07
N ARG A 21 4.10 -1.10 9.62
CA ARG A 21 3.68 -2.51 9.65
C ARG A 21 2.36 -2.72 10.39
N SER A 22 1.96 -1.82 11.29
CA SER A 22 0.65 -1.84 11.97
C SER A 22 -0.53 -1.60 11.03
N LYS A 23 -0.30 -0.98 9.86
CA LYS A 23 -1.33 -0.71 8.84
C LYS A 23 -1.37 -1.79 7.75
N ILE A 24 -0.55 -2.84 7.84
CA ILE A 24 -0.54 -3.94 6.88
C ILE A 24 -1.86 -4.71 6.95
N LYS A 25 -2.48 -4.90 5.79
CA LYS A 25 -3.69 -5.73 5.62
C LYS A 25 -3.34 -7.13 5.17
N THR A 26 -2.42 -7.26 4.22
CA THR A 26 -1.90 -8.56 3.75
C THR A 26 -0.39 -8.49 3.55
N SER A 27 0.27 -9.62 3.74
CA SER A 27 1.69 -9.81 3.47
C SER A 27 1.89 -11.19 2.86
N ASP A 28 2.43 -11.22 1.64
CA ASP A 28 2.75 -12.42 0.88
C ASP A 28 4.28 -12.49 0.67
N THR A 29 4.93 -13.55 1.13
CA THR A 29 6.39 -13.72 1.03
C THR A 29 6.79 -14.65 -0.11
N PHE A 30 7.88 -14.32 -0.79
CA PHE A 30 8.39 -15.05 -1.95
C PHE A 30 9.92 -15.18 -1.89
N ASP A 31 10.42 -16.33 -2.32
CA ASP A 31 11.87 -16.56 -2.44
C ASP A 31 12.45 -15.96 -3.73
N GLN A 32 11.61 -15.75 -4.74
CA GLN A 32 12.00 -15.25 -6.06
C GLN A 32 11.29 -13.94 -6.37
N PHE A 33 12.06 -12.93 -6.81
CA PHE A 33 11.52 -11.61 -7.17
C PHE A 33 10.42 -11.69 -8.23
N ILE A 34 10.56 -12.59 -9.21
CA ILE A 34 9.58 -12.75 -10.29
C ILE A 34 8.19 -13.10 -9.75
N LEU A 35 8.10 -13.99 -8.76
CA LEU A 35 6.82 -14.37 -8.15
C LEU A 35 6.20 -13.22 -7.35
N ALA A 36 7.03 -12.45 -6.63
CA ALA A 36 6.59 -11.23 -5.95
C ALA A 36 6.08 -10.20 -6.96
N GLN A 37 6.77 -10.02 -8.09
CA GLN A 37 6.37 -9.08 -9.14
C GLN A 37 5.05 -9.49 -9.82
N GLU A 38 4.82 -10.79 -10.02
CA GLU A 38 3.55 -11.31 -10.53
C GLU A 38 2.40 -11.01 -9.57
N LYS A 39 2.57 -11.30 -8.27
CA LYS A 39 1.58 -10.99 -7.24
C LYS A 39 1.31 -9.48 -7.15
N PHE A 40 2.36 -8.68 -7.18
CA PHE A 40 2.27 -7.23 -7.18
C PHE A 40 1.43 -6.73 -8.37
N ASN A 41 1.75 -7.16 -9.59
CA ASN A 41 1.00 -6.76 -10.79
C ASN A 41 -0.46 -7.22 -10.74
N GLN A 42 -0.73 -8.40 -10.21
CA GLN A 42 -2.09 -8.89 -10.00
C GLN A 42 -2.88 -7.95 -9.06
N LEU A 43 -2.28 -7.53 -7.94
CA LEU A 43 -2.91 -6.60 -7.00
C LEU A 43 -3.13 -5.22 -7.64
N ILE A 44 -2.17 -4.71 -8.40
CA ILE A 44 -2.34 -3.44 -9.13
C ILE A 44 -3.54 -3.50 -10.06
N ASN A 45 -3.63 -4.55 -10.89
CA ASN A 45 -4.75 -4.71 -11.82
C ASN A 45 -6.09 -4.81 -11.08
N ASP A 46 -6.15 -5.56 -9.98
CA ASP A 46 -7.35 -5.66 -9.15
C ASP A 46 -7.75 -4.30 -8.55
N TYR A 47 -6.78 -3.55 -8.01
CA TYR A 47 -7.04 -2.25 -7.41
C TYR A 47 -7.45 -1.20 -8.45
N GLU A 48 -6.88 -1.22 -9.65
CA GLU A 48 -7.29 -0.34 -10.75
C GLU A 48 -8.74 -0.57 -11.19
N LEU A 49 -9.33 -1.75 -10.93
CA LEU A 49 -10.76 -2.02 -11.16
C LEU A 49 -11.66 -1.47 -10.06
N HIS A 50 -11.15 -1.33 -8.83
CA HIS A 50 -11.93 -0.96 -7.64
C HIS A 50 -11.76 0.50 -7.20
N PHE A 51 -10.67 1.15 -7.59
CA PHE A 51 -10.34 2.52 -7.20
C PHE A 51 -10.30 3.48 -8.39
N LYS A 52 -10.83 4.69 -8.20
CA LYS A 52 -10.89 5.73 -9.22
C LYS A 52 -9.59 6.52 -9.34
N HIS A 53 -8.81 6.57 -8.27
CA HIS A 53 -7.59 7.37 -8.21
C HIS A 53 -6.40 6.50 -7.83
N LYS A 54 -5.26 6.83 -8.45
CA LYS A 54 -3.98 6.14 -8.27
C LYS A 54 -2.85 7.17 -8.25
N LEU A 55 -1.91 6.98 -7.33
CA LEU A 55 -0.64 7.69 -7.21
C LEU A 55 0.48 6.67 -7.20
N ILE A 56 1.65 7.04 -7.74
CA ILE A 56 2.84 6.20 -7.68
C ILE A 56 3.92 6.99 -6.92
N GLY A 57 4.27 6.47 -5.75
CA GLY A 57 5.30 7.02 -4.87
C GLY A 57 6.72 6.55 -5.24
N LYS A 58 7.69 6.94 -4.40
CA LYS A 58 9.07 6.46 -4.52
C LYS A 58 9.13 4.94 -4.32
N GLY A 59 10.09 4.28 -4.98
CA GLY A 59 10.27 2.83 -4.87
C GLY A 59 9.11 2.01 -5.42
N ASN A 60 8.40 2.55 -6.43
CA ASN A 60 7.28 1.88 -7.09
C ASN A 60 6.15 1.47 -6.12
N VAL A 61 5.89 2.28 -5.09
CA VAL A 61 4.72 2.12 -4.21
C VAL A 61 3.49 2.66 -4.94
N HIS A 62 2.48 1.82 -5.15
CA HIS A 62 1.22 2.26 -5.78
C HIS A 62 0.20 2.52 -4.68
N VAL A 63 -0.40 3.70 -4.69
CA VAL A 63 -1.39 4.12 -3.71
C VAL A 63 -2.70 4.40 -4.42
N PHE A 64 -3.79 3.87 -3.88
CA PHE A 64 -5.11 3.91 -4.47
C PHE A 64 -6.10 4.51 -3.48
N TYR A 65 -7.10 5.23 -3.98
CA TYR A 65 -8.16 5.78 -3.15
C TYR A 65 -9.42 6.12 -3.97
N ASN A 66 -10.51 6.28 -3.24
CA ASN A 66 -11.79 6.80 -3.74
C ASN A 66 -12.17 7.99 -2.89
N ASN A 67 -12.54 9.12 -3.49
CA ASN A 67 -12.93 10.34 -2.76
C ASN A 67 -14.11 10.15 -1.78
N CYS A 68 -14.87 9.06 -1.93
CA CYS A 68 -15.99 8.72 -1.05
C CYS A 68 -15.60 7.79 0.11
N GLU A 69 -14.39 7.23 0.10
CA GLU A 69 -13.88 6.40 1.20
C GLU A 69 -13.10 7.29 2.19
N ILE A 70 -13.86 7.91 3.11
CA ILE A 70 -13.34 8.76 4.19
C ILE A 70 -13.71 8.14 5.54
N GLU A 71 -12.89 8.39 6.57
CA GLU A 71 -13.18 7.99 7.95
C GLU A 71 -12.89 9.16 8.90
N PHE A 72 -13.66 9.26 9.98
CA PHE A 72 -13.39 10.23 11.02
C PHE A 72 -12.14 9.81 11.82
N CYS A 73 -11.13 10.66 11.86
CA CYS A 73 -9.92 10.44 12.64
C CYS A 73 -10.00 11.23 13.95
N GLU A 74 -10.14 10.53 15.07
CA GLU A 74 -10.24 11.15 16.41
C GLU A 74 -9.01 11.99 16.78
N SER A 75 -7.83 11.59 16.31
CA SER A 75 -6.58 12.34 16.55
C SER A 75 -6.53 13.66 15.80
N CYS A 76 -7.19 13.74 14.64
CA CYS A 76 -7.25 14.92 13.78
C CYS A 76 -8.50 15.77 14.02
N ASP A 77 -9.54 15.19 14.63
CA ASP A 77 -10.89 15.75 14.77
C ASP A 77 -11.49 16.16 13.41
N ASP A 78 -11.22 15.35 12.38
CA ASP A 78 -11.65 15.61 10.99
C ASP A 78 -11.85 14.31 10.19
N ASP A 79 -12.61 14.40 9.10
CA ASP A 79 -12.78 13.33 8.13
C ASP A 79 -11.54 13.25 7.22
N VAL A 80 -10.86 12.10 7.26
CA VAL A 80 -9.63 11.87 6.50
C VAL A 80 -9.84 10.89 5.37
N GLN A 81 -9.13 11.13 4.26
CA GLN A 81 -9.10 10.22 3.12
C GLN A 81 -8.39 8.92 3.48
N ILE A 82 -8.99 7.79 3.12
CA ILE A 82 -8.34 6.49 3.24
C ILE A 82 -7.60 6.14 1.96
N PHE A 83 -6.38 5.66 2.13
CA PHE A 83 -5.48 5.22 1.08
C PHE A 83 -5.17 3.73 1.24
N HIS A 84 -5.07 3.05 0.09
CA HIS A 84 -4.65 1.66 0.02
C HIS A 84 -3.36 1.56 -0.77
N SER A 85 -2.29 1.05 -0.16
CA SER A 85 -0.97 0.97 -0.79
C SER A 85 -0.61 -0.46 -1.13
N VAL A 86 0.10 -0.65 -2.23
CA VAL A 86 0.71 -1.91 -2.66
C VAL A 86 2.20 -1.66 -2.91
N LEU A 87 3.09 -2.45 -2.31
CA LEU A 87 4.54 -2.32 -2.47
C LEU A 87 5.28 -3.65 -2.29
N ILE A 88 6.51 -3.70 -2.79
CA ILE A 88 7.44 -4.83 -2.63
C ILE A 88 8.56 -4.41 -1.67
N LEU A 89 8.85 -5.26 -0.69
CA LEU A 89 10.03 -5.16 0.16
C LEU A 89 11.04 -6.25 -0.22
N GLU A 90 12.32 -5.89 -0.25
CA GLU A 90 13.45 -6.83 -0.32
C GLU A 90 14.15 -6.85 1.04
N ASP A 91 14.19 -8.02 1.68
CA ASP A 91 14.74 -8.22 3.03
C ASP A 91 14.22 -7.19 4.05
N GLY A 92 12.92 -6.91 3.95
CA GLY A 92 12.21 -5.98 4.84
C GLY A 92 12.40 -4.50 4.52
N LYS A 93 13.08 -4.15 3.42
CA LYS A 93 13.34 -2.77 2.99
C LYS A 93 12.64 -2.44 1.68
N LEU A 94 12.17 -1.21 1.54
CA LEU A 94 11.61 -0.73 0.29
C LEU A 94 12.70 -0.72 -0.80
N MET A 95 12.36 -1.26 -1.97
CA MET A 95 13.23 -1.18 -3.14
C MET A 95 13.09 0.22 -3.76
N ILE A 96 14.04 1.12 -3.49
CA ILE A 96 14.05 2.52 -3.97
C ILE A 96 14.86 2.65 -5.25
#